data_AF-J0QKK9-F1
#
_entry.id   AF-J0QKK9-F1
#
_cell.length_a   1.000
_cell.length_b   1.000
_cell.length_c   1.000
_cell.angle_alpha   90.00
_cell.angle_beta   90.00
_cell.angle_gamma   90.00
#
_symmetry.space_group_name_H-M   'P 1'
#
loop_
_entity.id
_entity.type
_entity.pdbx_description
1 polymer ?
#
loop_
_entity_poly.entity_id
_entity_poly.type
_entity_poly.pdbx_seq_one_letter_code
_entity_poly.pdbx_strand_id
1 'polypeptide(L)'
;MAERLKKNSALMTHTALSSITKKAKIADFTKEEEIVVYREMLLIRRFEEKAGQLYGMGLIGGFCHLYIGQEAVVIGTLKAAKEGDQVITSYRDHGHMLAVGMSPRGVMAELTGRQGGFSKGKGGSMHMFSKEKNFYGGHGIVGAQVPIGSGLAFSNQYFGKDNVTLVYFGDGAANQGQVYESFNMASLWKLPVVYIIENNQYAMGTSVARASAETDFSRRGLSFEIPGIVVDGMDVRSVKGAADEAISWARSGKGPIILDMQTYRYRGHSMSDPAKYRSKEEVQKIKEEHDPIDQVKSRILKKNWASEDDLKSIEKEVRAIVADAADFAQRDQEPDASELYIDILV
;
A
#
# COMPACT_ATOMS: atom_id res chain seq x y z
N MET A 1 -50.13 24.38 -17.00
CA MET A 1 -49.67 25.78 -16.85
C MET A 1 -48.84 25.83 -15.57
N ALA A 2 -47.61 26.31 -15.67
CA ALA A 2 -46.54 26.08 -14.69
C ALA A 2 -46.86 26.57 -13.27
N GLU A 3 -46.71 25.69 -12.27
CA GLU A 3 -46.64 26.09 -10.88
C GLU A 3 -45.18 26.21 -10.45
N ARG A 4 -44.86 27.42 -9.99
CA ARG A 4 -43.53 27.98 -9.83
C ARG A 4 -42.93 27.45 -8.53
N LEU A 5 -42.00 26.50 -8.61
CA LEU A 5 -41.18 26.09 -7.46
C LEU A 5 -40.36 27.28 -6.96
N LYS A 6 -40.72 27.78 -5.77
CA LYS A 6 -39.94 28.74 -5.00
C LYS A 6 -38.56 28.13 -4.72
N LYS A 7 -37.52 28.69 -5.35
CA LYS A 7 -36.13 28.49 -4.94
C LYS A 7 -35.95 29.05 -3.52
N ASN A 8 -35.85 28.17 -2.54
CA ASN A 8 -35.12 28.47 -1.32
C ASN A 8 -33.63 28.51 -1.70
N SER A 9 -33.11 29.71 -1.96
CA SER A 9 -31.66 29.93 -1.94
C SER A 9 -31.21 29.86 -0.48
N ALA A 10 -31.01 28.64 0.02
CA ALA A 10 -30.13 28.47 1.16
C ALA A 10 -28.76 28.97 0.70
N LEU A 11 -28.33 30.13 1.22
CA LEU A 11 -26.93 30.50 1.22
C LEU A 11 -26.20 29.31 1.83
N MET A 12 -25.57 28.49 0.99
CA MET A 12 -24.45 27.67 1.40
C MET A 12 -23.43 28.66 1.91
N THR A 13 -23.38 28.85 3.22
CA THR A 13 -22.22 29.42 3.87
C THR A 13 -21.06 28.55 3.43
N HIS A 14 -20.27 29.04 2.47
CA HIS A 14 -18.92 28.58 2.24
C HIS A 14 -18.18 28.84 3.55
N THR A 15 -18.29 27.91 4.49
CA THR A 15 -17.34 27.78 5.58
C THR A 15 -16.01 27.69 4.87
N ALA A 16 -15.21 28.75 4.97
CA ALA A 16 -13.87 28.78 4.41
C ALA A 16 -13.21 27.44 4.79
N LEU A 17 -12.78 26.68 3.77
CA LEU A 17 -11.97 25.49 3.95
C LEU A 17 -10.68 25.93 4.65
N SER A 18 -10.72 26.07 5.97
CA SER A 18 -9.55 25.77 6.79
C SER A 18 -9.34 24.29 6.56
N SER A 19 -8.62 23.96 5.50
CA SER A 19 -8.20 22.61 5.18
C SER A 19 -7.24 22.19 6.29
N ILE A 20 -7.80 21.67 7.38
CA ILE A 20 -7.03 21.22 8.52
C ILE A 20 -6.27 19.99 8.02
N THR A 21 -5.02 20.19 7.60
CA THR A 21 -4.04 19.11 7.60
C THR A 21 -3.98 18.64 9.04
N LYS A 22 -4.58 17.47 9.27
CA LYS A 22 -4.74 16.91 10.60
C LYS A 22 -3.63 15.88 10.80
N LYS A 23 -3.07 15.85 12.01
CA LYS A 23 -2.22 14.72 12.42
C LYS A 23 -3.09 13.52 12.76
N ALA A 24 -2.69 12.35 12.32
CA ALA A 24 -3.36 11.11 12.63
C ALA A 24 -3.51 10.90 14.16
N LYS A 25 -4.64 10.32 14.59
CA LYS A 25 -4.73 9.75 15.92
C LYS A 25 -3.92 8.46 15.95
N ILE A 26 -3.22 8.21 17.05
CA ILE A 26 -2.47 6.96 17.26
C ILE A 26 -3.45 5.92 17.80
N ALA A 27 -3.56 4.76 17.16
CA ALA A 27 -4.39 3.66 17.64
C ALA A 27 -3.75 2.97 18.85
N ASP A 28 -4.57 2.58 19.82
CA ASP A 28 -4.16 1.71 20.90
C ASP A 28 -4.39 0.26 20.51
N PHE A 29 -3.29 -0.52 20.47
CA PHE A 29 -3.37 -1.96 20.26
C PHE A 29 -3.31 -2.71 21.59
N THR A 30 -4.05 -3.81 21.67
CA THR A 30 -3.88 -4.84 22.69
C THR A 30 -2.52 -5.54 22.54
N LYS A 31 -2.16 -6.36 23.53
CA LYS A 31 -0.95 -7.19 23.46
C LYS A 31 -0.99 -8.10 22.22
N GLU A 32 -2.14 -8.72 22.00
CA GLU A 32 -2.35 -9.68 20.92
C GLU A 32 -2.23 -8.99 19.56
N GLU A 33 -2.86 -7.82 19.38
CA GLU A 33 -2.77 -7.03 18.16
C GLU A 33 -1.33 -6.59 17.87
N GLU A 34 -0.58 -6.13 18.88
CA GLU A 34 0.81 -5.70 18.72
C GLU A 34 1.73 -6.86 18.26
N ILE A 35 1.53 -8.06 18.82
CA ILE A 35 2.27 -9.27 18.43
C ILE A 35 1.91 -9.70 17.01
N VAL A 36 0.63 -9.61 16.63
CA VAL A 36 0.15 -9.94 15.28
C VAL A 36 0.78 -9.02 14.24
N VAL A 37 0.71 -7.69 14.44
CA VAL A 37 1.30 -6.75 13.47
C VAL A 37 2.83 -6.88 13.39
N TYR A 38 3.49 -7.15 14.52
CA TYR A 38 4.93 -7.45 14.53
C TYR A 38 5.26 -8.62 13.62
N ARG A 39 4.54 -9.74 13.79
CA ARG A 39 4.73 -10.96 13.01
C ARG A 39 4.45 -10.72 11.52
N GLU A 40 3.38 -10.01 11.18
CA GLU A 40 2.99 -9.75 9.79
C GLU A 40 4.00 -8.83 9.07
N MET A 41 4.44 -7.75 9.71
CA MET A 41 5.49 -6.89 9.15
C MET A 41 6.82 -7.64 9.00
N LEU A 42 7.17 -8.48 9.99
CA LEU A 42 8.37 -9.32 9.91
C LEU A 42 8.30 -10.33 8.77
N LEU A 43 7.12 -10.91 8.52
CA LEU A 43 6.89 -11.79 7.37
C LEU A 43 7.17 -11.07 6.05
N ILE A 44 6.63 -9.86 5.87
CA ILE A 44 6.91 -9.04 4.67
C ILE A 44 8.42 -8.79 4.57
N ARG A 45 9.05 -8.27 5.63
CA ARG A 45 10.49 -7.95 5.62
C ARG A 45 11.35 -9.15 5.22
N ARG A 46 11.14 -10.31 5.85
CA ARG A 46 11.93 -11.52 5.60
C ARG A 46 11.65 -12.11 4.23
N PHE A 47 10.40 -12.05 3.77
CA PHE A 47 10.03 -12.45 2.42
C PHE A 47 10.75 -11.61 1.36
N GLU A 48 10.71 -10.28 1.50
CA GLU A 48 11.34 -9.32 0.60
C GLU A 48 12.87 -9.47 0.58
N GLU A 49 13.50 -9.70 1.73
CA GLU A 49 14.93 -10.01 1.82
C GLU A 49 15.29 -11.30 1.07
N LYS A 50 14.44 -12.35 1.16
CA LYS A 50 14.62 -13.59 0.41
C LYS A 50 14.41 -13.38 -1.09
N ALA A 51 13.39 -12.62 -1.50
CA ALA A 51 13.17 -12.26 -2.89
C ALA A 51 14.40 -11.52 -3.47
N GLY A 52 14.98 -10.58 -2.72
CA GLY A 52 16.22 -9.91 -3.09
C GLY A 52 17.40 -10.87 -3.28
N GLN A 53 17.52 -11.91 -2.44
CA GLN A 53 18.55 -12.94 -2.61
C GLN A 53 18.34 -13.76 -3.89
N LEU A 54 17.11 -14.24 -4.14
CA LEU A 54 16.77 -15.03 -5.32
C LEU A 54 16.96 -14.23 -6.61
N TYR A 55 16.65 -12.93 -6.59
CA TYR A 55 16.96 -12.02 -7.70
C TYR A 55 18.47 -11.95 -7.97
N GLY A 56 19.29 -11.79 -6.92
CA GLY A 56 20.75 -11.80 -7.04
C GLY A 56 21.33 -13.12 -7.57
N MET A 57 20.60 -14.23 -7.39
CA MET A 57 20.93 -15.54 -7.95
C MET A 57 20.43 -15.73 -9.40
N GLY A 58 19.72 -14.75 -9.97
CA GLY A 58 19.15 -14.82 -11.32
C GLY A 58 17.87 -15.66 -11.42
N LEU A 59 17.22 -15.99 -10.29
CA LEU A 59 16.01 -16.81 -10.26
C LEU A 59 14.71 -16.01 -10.42
N ILE A 60 14.78 -14.68 -10.29
CA ILE A 60 13.67 -13.75 -10.56
C ILE A 60 14.06 -12.94 -11.78
N GLY A 61 13.27 -13.04 -12.85
CA GLY A 61 13.46 -12.29 -14.09
C GLY A 61 12.85 -10.89 -14.05
N GLY A 62 13.30 -10.01 -14.95
CA GLY A 62 12.73 -8.67 -15.11
C GLY A 62 13.08 -7.70 -13.97
N PHE A 63 12.11 -6.89 -13.54
CA PHE A 63 12.30 -5.91 -12.47
C PHE A 63 11.77 -6.43 -11.14
N CYS A 64 12.59 -6.40 -10.08
CA CYS A 64 12.17 -6.74 -8.72
C CYS A 64 12.12 -5.51 -7.82
N HIS A 65 10.93 -5.16 -7.32
CA HIS A 65 10.68 -3.95 -6.53
C HIS A 65 10.32 -4.29 -5.08
N LEU A 66 11.31 -4.22 -4.19
CA LEU A 66 11.12 -4.68 -2.82
C LEU A 66 10.36 -3.68 -1.93
N TYR A 67 9.42 -4.14 -1.11
CA TYR A 67 8.62 -3.28 -0.21
C TYR A 67 9.30 -2.92 1.13
N ILE A 68 10.60 -3.20 1.26
CA ILE A 68 11.38 -3.02 2.50
C ILE A 68 11.38 -1.56 3.00
N GLY A 69 10.89 -1.38 4.22
CA GLY A 69 10.82 -0.09 4.93
C GLY A 69 9.42 0.54 4.96
N GLN A 70 8.44 -0.06 4.27
CA GLN A 70 7.07 0.46 4.16
C GLN A 70 6.04 -0.48 4.81
N GLU A 71 6.48 -1.50 5.54
CA GLU A 71 5.61 -2.59 6.03
C GLU A 71 4.46 -2.10 6.91
N ALA A 72 4.71 -1.09 7.74
CA ALA A 72 3.71 -0.49 8.61
C ALA A 72 2.54 0.15 7.85
N VAL A 73 2.78 0.68 6.64
CA VAL A 73 1.77 1.35 5.83
C VAL A 73 0.66 0.37 5.44
N VAL A 74 1.03 -0.76 4.82
CA VAL A 74 0.02 -1.72 4.37
C VAL A 74 -0.60 -2.49 5.54
N ILE A 75 0.19 -2.93 6.52
CA ILE A 75 -0.34 -3.67 7.67
C ILE A 75 -1.28 -2.78 8.50
N GLY A 76 -0.86 -1.57 8.85
CA GLY A 76 -1.68 -0.64 9.62
C GLY A 76 -3.00 -0.30 8.92
N THR A 77 -2.94 -0.06 7.60
CA THR A 77 -4.15 0.26 6.82
C THR A 77 -5.10 -0.93 6.74
N LEU A 78 -4.61 -2.13 6.45
CA LEU A 78 -5.48 -3.30 6.32
C LEU A 78 -6.06 -3.79 7.64
N LYS A 79 -5.47 -3.45 8.79
CA LYS A 79 -6.14 -3.66 10.09
C LYS A 79 -7.39 -2.80 10.26
N ALA A 80 -7.54 -1.69 9.53
CA ALA A 80 -8.74 -0.86 9.53
C ALA A 80 -9.79 -1.30 8.49
N ALA A 81 -9.36 -2.04 7.47
CA ALA A 81 -10.22 -2.52 6.40
C ALA A 81 -11.12 -3.66 6.89
N LYS A 82 -12.24 -3.86 6.18
CA LYS A 82 -13.11 -5.03 6.38
C LYS A 82 -13.09 -5.93 5.14
N GLU A 83 -13.62 -7.14 5.30
CA GLU A 83 -13.80 -8.06 4.17
C GLU A 83 -14.66 -7.41 3.05
N GLY A 84 -14.19 -7.57 1.81
CA GLY A 84 -14.81 -6.98 0.62
C GLY A 84 -14.32 -5.58 0.27
N ASP A 85 -13.65 -4.85 1.17
CA ASP A 85 -12.92 -3.65 0.77
C ASP A 85 -11.85 -4.03 -0.26
N GLN A 86 -11.65 -3.15 -1.24
CA GLN A 86 -10.80 -3.43 -2.39
C GLN A 86 -9.45 -2.73 -2.22
N VAL A 87 -8.37 -3.41 -2.60
CA VAL A 87 -7.01 -2.88 -2.56
C VAL A 87 -6.47 -2.82 -3.97
N ILE A 88 -5.92 -1.68 -4.37
CA ILE A 88 -5.29 -1.48 -5.68
C ILE A 88 -3.99 -0.69 -5.50
N THR A 89 -2.90 -1.17 -6.10
CA THR A 89 -1.56 -0.63 -5.86
C THR A 89 -0.67 -0.68 -7.11
N SER A 90 0.46 0.04 -7.06
CA SER A 90 1.51 0.01 -8.07
C SER A 90 2.34 -1.29 -8.04
N TYR A 91 3.37 -1.39 -8.87
CA TYR A 91 4.32 -2.50 -9.01
C TYR A 91 5.15 -2.90 -7.77
N ARG A 92 4.96 -2.26 -6.60
CA ARG A 92 5.66 -2.60 -5.35
C ARG A 92 4.71 -3.32 -4.39
N ASP A 93 4.22 -4.47 -4.84
CA ASP A 93 2.98 -5.07 -4.37
C ASP A 93 3.14 -6.38 -3.59
N HIS A 94 4.35 -6.95 -3.45
CA HIS A 94 4.52 -8.27 -2.82
C HIS A 94 4.09 -8.22 -1.35
N GLY A 95 4.58 -7.22 -0.62
CA GLY A 95 4.14 -6.95 0.75
C GLY A 95 2.63 -6.73 0.88
N HIS A 96 1.99 -6.12 -0.12
CA HIS A 96 0.53 -5.96 -0.13
C HIS A 96 -0.21 -7.27 -0.32
N MET A 97 0.26 -8.11 -1.24
CA MET A 97 -0.29 -9.43 -1.52
C MET A 97 -0.22 -10.34 -0.27
N LEU A 98 0.89 -10.29 0.46
CA LEU A 98 1.04 -10.97 1.75
C LEU A 98 0.10 -10.40 2.81
N ALA A 99 -0.04 -9.07 2.86
CA ALA A 99 -0.86 -8.38 3.85
C ALA A 99 -2.37 -8.65 3.69
N VAL A 100 -2.87 -8.87 2.46
CA VAL A 100 -4.25 -9.34 2.22
C VAL A 100 -4.43 -10.85 2.45
N GLY A 101 -3.40 -11.54 2.95
CA GLY A 101 -3.46 -12.93 3.38
C GLY A 101 -3.21 -13.96 2.28
N MET A 102 -2.61 -13.57 1.15
CA MET A 102 -2.21 -14.56 0.14
C MET A 102 -1.01 -15.38 0.62
N SER A 103 -0.95 -16.64 0.18
CA SER A 103 0.13 -17.56 0.56
C SER A 103 1.50 -17.07 0.06
N PRO A 104 2.53 -17.03 0.94
CA PRO A 104 3.91 -16.73 0.54
C PRO A 104 4.44 -17.63 -0.57
N ARG A 105 3.99 -18.91 -0.64
CA ARG A 105 4.37 -19.83 -1.72
C ARG A 105 3.94 -19.30 -3.08
N GLY A 106 2.69 -18.86 -3.21
CA GLY A 106 2.15 -18.34 -4.47
C GLY A 106 2.77 -16.99 -4.85
N VAL A 107 3.03 -16.11 -3.87
CA VAL A 107 3.75 -14.85 -4.14
C VAL A 107 5.14 -15.16 -4.67
N MET A 108 5.91 -16.03 -4.01
CA MET A 108 7.27 -16.36 -4.42
C MET A 108 7.30 -17.08 -5.78
N ALA A 109 6.37 -18.01 -6.01
CA ALA A 109 6.22 -18.70 -7.29
C ALA A 109 5.99 -17.71 -8.43
N GLU A 110 5.12 -16.70 -8.23
CA GLU A 110 4.89 -15.65 -9.21
C GLU A 110 6.17 -14.84 -9.49
N LEU A 111 6.91 -14.44 -8.46
CA LEU A 111 8.19 -13.73 -8.63
C LEU A 111 9.19 -14.52 -9.48
N THR A 112 9.25 -15.83 -9.29
CA THR A 112 10.15 -16.73 -10.01
C THR A 112 9.58 -17.23 -11.34
N GLY A 113 8.42 -16.73 -11.79
CA GLY A 113 7.82 -17.10 -13.07
C GLY A 113 7.34 -18.55 -13.13
N ARG A 114 6.77 -19.07 -12.03
CA ARG A 114 6.31 -20.46 -11.93
C ARG A 114 4.79 -20.57 -12.03
N GLN A 115 4.30 -21.72 -12.48
CA GLN A 115 2.87 -21.97 -12.73
C GLN A 115 1.99 -21.80 -11.48
N GLY A 116 2.53 -22.06 -10.29
CA GLY A 116 1.85 -21.90 -9.00
C GLY A 116 1.75 -20.46 -8.52
N GLY A 117 2.22 -19.49 -9.32
CA GLY A 117 2.03 -18.06 -9.09
C GLY A 117 0.55 -17.63 -9.24
N PHE A 118 0.18 -16.53 -8.59
CA PHE A 118 -1.21 -16.03 -8.60
C PHE A 118 -1.69 -15.51 -9.95
N SER A 119 -0.76 -15.13 -10.83
CA SER A 119 -0.98 -14.81 -12.24
C SER A 119 -0.40 -15.90 -13.15
N LYS A 120 -0.28 -17.12 -12.64
CA LYS A 120 0.29 -18.30 -13.32
C LYS A 120 1.74 -18.09 -13.79
N GLY A 121 2.51 -17.26 -13.09
CA GLY A 121 3.90 -16.95 -13.46
C GLY A 121 4.04 -15.97 -14.63
N LYS A 122 2.93 -15.41 -15.14
CA LYS A 122 2.93 -14.47 -16.29
C LYS A 122 3.16 -13.02 -15.85
N GLY A 123 2.80 -12.68 -14.62
CA GLY A 123 2.83 -11.31 -14.13
C GLY A 123 4.16 -10.91 -13.50
N GLY A 124 4.85 -11.87 -12.88
CA GLY A 124 6.13 -11.62 -12.22
C GLY A 124 6.03 -10.63 -11.07
N SER A 125 7.15 -9.95 -10.79
CA SER A 125 7.27 -9.02 -9.66
C SER A 125 6.43 -7.74 -9.76
N MET A 126 5.82 -7.42 -10.88
CA MET A 126 5.11 -6.15 -11.03
C MET A 126 3.61 -6.29 -11.24
N HIS A 127 3.07 -7.51 -11.37
CA HIS A 127 1.70 -7.75 -11.83
C HIS A 127 1.01 -8.89 -11.05
N MET A 128 0.68 -8.64 -9.78
CA MET A 128 -0.02 -9.61 -8.94
C MET A 128 -1.49 -9.27 -8.73
N PHE A 129 -2.37 -10.25 -8.94
CA PHE A 129 -3.81 -10.07 -8.84
C PHE A 129 -4.47 -11.17 -8.00
N SER A 130 -5.50 -10.83 -7.21
CA SER A 130 -6.35 -11.81 -6.54
C SER A 130 -7.80 -11.34 -6.47
N LYS A 131 -8.65 -11.98 -7.27
CA LYS A 131 -10.11 -11.75 -7.22
C LYS A 131 -10.69 -12.15 -5.86
N GLU A 132 -10.21 -13.24 -5.28
CA GLU A 132 -10.68 -13.76 -4.00
C GLU A 132 -10.49 -12.74 -2.87
N LYS A 133 -9.32 -12.09 -2.83
CA LYS A 133 -8.99 -11.09 -1.80
C LYS A 133 -9.31 -9.66 -2.19
N ASN A 134 -10.03 -9.44 -3.30
CA ASN A 134 -10.29 -8.10 -3.84
C ASN A 134 -9.02 -7.25 -3.98
N PHE A 135 -7.94 -7.90 -4.44
CA PHE A 135 -6.64 -7.29 -4.65
C PHE A 135 -6.37 -7.11 -6.15
N TYR A 136 -6.25 -5.85 -6.55
CA TYR A 136 -6.07 -5.38 -7.91
C TYR A 136 -4.71 -4.68 -8.00
N GLY A 137 -3.65 -5.39 -7.61
CA GLY A 137 -2.31 -4.85 -7.50
C GLY A 137 -1.46 -5.03 -8.76
N GLY A 138 -0.27 -4.47 -8.70
CA GLY A 138 0.72 -4.70 -9.72
C GLY A 138 0.47 -3.92 -11.01
N HIS A 139 0.37 -2.60 -10.89
CA HIS A 139 0.35 -1.73 -12.06
C HIS A 139 1.75 -1.17 -12.35
N GLY A 140 2.34 -1.59 -13.47
CA GLY A 140 3.65 -1.13 -13.96
C GLY A 140 3.66 0.29 -14.52
N ILE A 141 2.52 0.77 -15.03
CA ILE A 141 2.38 2.15 -15.52
C ILE A 141 2.14 3.08 -14.33
N VAL A 142 3.05 4.04 -14.16
CA VAL A 142 3.04 4.99 -13.02
C VAL A 142 1.72 5.77 -12.98
N GLY A 143 0.95 5.59 -11.90
CA GLY A 143 -0.31 6.29 -11.65
C GLY A 143 -1.54 5.65 -12.29
N ALA A 144 -1.39 4.59 -13.11
CA ALA A 144 -2.52 3.96 -13.81
C ALA A 144 -3.54 3.32 -12.86
N GLN A 145 -3.10 2.89 -11.69
CA GLN A 145 -3.94 2.29 -10.66
C GLN A 145 -4.92 3.28 -10.03
N VAL A 146 -4.67 4.59 -10.12
CA VAL A 146 -5.49 5.63 -9.48
C VAL A 146 -6.85 5.81 -10.16
N PRO A 147 -6.95 6.00 -11.48
CA PRO A 147 -8.24 6.04 -12.16
C PRO A 147 -8.97 4.69 -12.09
N ILE A 148 -8.25 3.57 -12.18
CA ILE A 148 -8.85 2.23 -12.05
C ILE A 148 -9.44 2.04 -10.65
N GLY A 149 -8.72 2.43 -9.61
CA GLY A 149 -9.21 2.38 -8.24
C GLY A 149 -10.42 3.28 -7.99
N SER A 150 -10.45 4.45 -8.63
CA SER A 150 -11.63 5.32 -8.62
C SER A 150 -12.82 4.63 -9.31
N GLY A 151 -12.59 3.89 -10.39
CA GLY A 151 -13.61 3.05 -11.04
C GLY A 151 -14.12 1.91 -10.15
N LEU A 152 -13.25 1.28 -9.36
CA LEU A 152 -13.66 0.27 -8.35
C LEU A 152 -14.54 0.90 -7.27
N ALA A 153 -14.20 2.10 -6.78
CA ALA A 153 -15.02 2.82 -5.81
C ALA A 153 -16.38 3.22 -6.39
N PHE A 154 -16.40 3.66 -7.65
CA PHE A 154 -17.64 3.91 -8.40
C PHE A 154 -18.50 2.64 -8.50
N SER A 155 -17.89 1.48 -8.78
CA SER A 155 -18.60 0.20 -8.79
C SER A 155 -19.25 -0.11 -7.43
N ASN A 156 -18.55 0.11 -6.33
CA ASN A 156 -19.13 -0.07 -4.99
C ASN A 156 -20.36 0.81 -4.79
N GLN A 157 -20.27 2.10 -5.13
CA GLN A 157 -21.40 3.02 -5.04
C GLN A 157 -22.55 2.64 -5.98
N TYR A 158 -22.24 2.31 -7.23
CA TYR A 158 -23.23 1.96 -8.26
C TYR A 158 -24.04 0.72 -7.89
N PHE A 159 -23.38 -0.29 -7.31
CA PHE A 159 -24.04 -1.53 -6.86
C PHE A 159 -24.54 -1.47 -5.42
N GLY A 160 -24.50 -0.29 -4.75
CA GLY A 160 -24.98 -0.14 -3.38
C GLY A 160 -24.21 -0.97 -2.35
N LYS A 161 -22.92 -1.26 -2.62
CA LYS A 161 -22.06 -2.00 -1.70
C LYS A 161 -21.49 -1.06 -0.65
N ASP A 162 -21.50 -1.52 0.60
CA ASP A 162 -20.87 -0.84 1.72
C ASP A 162 -19.35 -1.08 1.75
N ASN A 163 -18.66 -1.07 0.60
CA ASN A 163 -17.22 -1.32 0.48
C ASN A 163 -16.46 -0.03 0.12
N VAL A 164 -15.22 0.07 0.59
CA VAL A 164 -14.29 1.18 0.29
C VAL A 164 -13.16 0.64 -0.59
N THR A 165 -12.67 1.47 -1.50
CA THR A 165 -11.46 1.16 -2.28
C THR A 165 -10.25 1.90 -1.69
N LEU A 166 -9.20 1.15 -1.38
CA LEU A 166 -7.90 1.64 -0.93
C LEU A 166 -6.95 1.69 -2.11
N VAL A 167 -6.55 2.90 -2.50
CA VAL A 167 -5.76 3.17 -3.71
C VAL A 167 -4.36 3.62 -3.32
N TYR A 168 -3.38 2.75 -3.49
CA TYR A 168 -1.98 3.02 -3.14
C TYR A 168 -1.16 3.50 -4.33
N PHE A 169 -0.36 4.54 -4.12
CA PHE A 169 0.56 5.06 -5.13
C PHE A 169 1.71 5.83 -4.49
N GLY A 170 2.88 5.83 -5.13
CA GLY A 170 4.05 6.55 -4.61
C GLY A 170 4.00 8.06 -4.85
N ASP A 171 4.91 8.78 -4.21
CA ASP A 171 5.13 10.22 -4.38
C ASP A 171 5.36 10.61 -5.86
N GLY A 172 6.13 9.82 -6.61
CA GLY A 172 6.31 10.06 -8.05
C GLY A 172 5.00 9.98 -8.86
N ALA A 173 4.11 9.06 -8.49
CA ALA A 173 2.84 8.86 -9.17
C ALA A 173 1.83 9.99 -8.89
N ALA A 174 1.91 10.62 -7.71
CA ALA A 174 1.04 11.73 -7.33
C ALA A 174 1.17 12.98 -8.24
N ASN A 175 2.23 13.04 -9.06
CA ASN A 175 2.43 14.11 -10.04
C ASN A 175 1.86 13.81 -11.43
N GLN A 176 1.25 12.64 -11.65
CA GLN A 176 0.68 12.27 -12.95
C GLN A 176 -0.68 12.94 -13.19
N GLY A 177 -0.94 13.42 -14.42
CA GLY A 177 -2.19 14.12 -14.77
C GLY A 177 -3.47 13.33 -14.45
N GLN A 178 -3.45 12.02 -14.75
CA GLN A 178 -4.56 11.10 -14.47
C GLN A 178 -4.95 11.01 -12.98
N VAL A 179 -4.04 11.34 -12.06
CA VAL A 179 -4.35 11.40 -10.61
C VAL A 179 -5.27 12.59 -10.31
N TYR A 180 -4.98 13.77 -10.90
CA TYR A 180 -5.79 14.97 -10.73
C TYR A 180 -7.17 14.79 -11.37
N GLU A 181 -7.24 14.18 -12.55
CA GLU A 181 -8.50 13.82 -13.20
C GLU A 181 -9.33 12.89 -12.30
N SER A 182 -8.69 11.88 -11.71
CA SER A 182 -9.35 10.94 -10.78
C SER A 182 -9.89 11.65 -9.53
N PHE A 183 -9.12 12.56 -8.93
CA PHE A 183 -9.56 13.34 -7.77
C PHE A 183 -10.79 14.19 -8.08
N ASN A 184 -10.81 14.88 -9.22
CA ASN A 184 -11.96 15.66 -9.65
C ASN A 184 -13.22 14.79 -9.71
N MET A 185 -13.13 13.63 -10.37
CA MET A 185 -14.27 12.72 -10.54
C MET A 185 -14.70 12.10 -9.21
N ALA A 186 -13.75 11.67 -8.38
CA ALA A 186 -14.04 11.06 -7.09
C ALA A 186 -14.72 12.03 -6.13
N SER A 187 -14.29 13.29 -6.10
CA SER A 187 -14.92 14.34 -5.31
C SER A 187 -16.32 14.66 -5.81
N LEU A 188 -16.47 14.91 -7.12
CA LEU A 188 -17.75 15.22 -7.76
C LEU A 188 -18.83 14.17 -7.47
N TRP A 189 -18.46 12.89 -7.50
CA TRP A 189 -19.39 11.78 -7.30
C TRP A 189 -19.45 11.27 -5.86
N LYS A 190 -18.64 11.84 -4.96
CA LYS A 190 -18.48 11.41 -3.56
C LYS A 190 -18.16 9.92 -3.43
N LEU A 191 -17.21 9.45 -4.23
CA LEU A 191 -16.84 8.04 -4.27
C LEU A 191 -16.26 7.56 -2.92
N PRO A 192 -16.54 6.30 -2.51
CA PRO A 192 -16.00 5.70 -1.29
C PRO A 192 -14.55 5.23 -1.49
N VAL A 193 -13.62 6.17 -1.67
CA VAL A 193 -12.21 5.90 -1.96
C VAL A 193 -11.27 6.57 -0.97
N VAL A 194 -10.24 5.83 -0.54
CA VAL A 194 -9.11 6.37 0.23
C VAL A 194 -7.87 6.34 -0.66
N TYR A 195 -7.31 7.50 -0.95
CA TYR A 195 -6.08 7.66 -1.71
C TYR A 195 -4.89 7.65 -0.76
N ILE A 196 -4.03 6.65 -0.87
CA ILE A 196 -2.91 6.40 0.03
C ILE A 196 -1.62 6.67 -0.74
N ILE A 197 -0.98 7.78 -0.38
CA ILE A 197 0.29 8.20 -0.96
C ILE A 197 1.42 7.62 -0.12
N GLU A 198 2.15 6.67 -0.68
CA GLU A 198 3.35 6.10 -0.04
C GLU A 198 4.54 7.01 -0.32
N ASN A 199 4.68 8.05 0.50
CA ASN A 199 5.72 9.05 0.35
C ASN A 199 7.04 8.56 0.92
N ASN A 200 7.75 7.77 0.11
CA ASN A 200 9.05 7.18 0.45
C ASN A 200 10.25 8.06 0.08
N GLN A 201 10.00 9.36 -0.14
CA GLN A 201 10.95 10.43 -0.41
C GLN A 201 11.59 10.44 -1.82
N TYR A 202 11.43 9.38 -2.62
CA TYR A 202 12.12 9.24 -3.91
C TYR A 202 11.33 8.50 -5.01
N ALA A 203 11.04 9.23 -6.09
CA ALA A 203 10.60 8.67 -7.37
C ALA A 203 11.81 8.21 -8.20
N MET A 204 12.11 6.90 -8.15
CA MET A 204 13.39 6.35 -8.60
C MET A 204 14.55 7.08 -7.90
N GLY A 205 15.24 8.00 -8.60
CA GLY A 205 16.34 8.81 -8.07
C GLY A 205 16.02 10.30 -7.91
N THR A 206 14.80 10.72 -8.20
CA THR A 206 14.36 12.11 -8.04
C THR A 206 13.71 12.27 -6.67
N SER A 207 14.27 13.14 -5.83
CA SER A 207 13.68 13.42 -4.51
C SER A 207 12.41 14.25 -4.60
N VAL A 208 11.52 14.12 -3.60
CA VAL A 208 10.25 14.86 -3.53
C VAL A 208 10.45 16.37 -3.68
N ALA A 209 11.42 16.95 -2.97
CA ALA A 209 11.72 18.40 -3.01
C ALA A 209 12.18 18.89 -4.39
N ARG A 210 12.64 18.00 -5.28
CA ARG A 210 13.01 18.32 -6.66
C ARG A 210 11.88 18.09 -7.66
N ALA A 211 10.91 17.24 -7.31
CA ALA A 211 9.83 16.82 -8.19
C ALA A 211 8.52 17.59 -7.97
N SER A 212 8.35 18.23 -6.81
CA SER A 212 7.06 18.75 -6.37
C SER A 212 7.17 20.15 -5.80
N ALA A 213 6.31 21.05 -6.26
CA ALA A 213 6.21 22.41 -5.72
C ALA A 213 5.53 22.46 -4.34
N GLU A 214 4.54 21.60 -4.13
CA GLU A 214 3.95 21.33 -2.81
C GLU A 214 4.45 19.95 -2.34
N THR A 215 5.18 19.95 -1.22
CA THR A 215 5.83 18.73 -0.69
C THR A 215 5.04 18.06 0.42
N ASP A 216 4.02 18.71 0.98
CA ASP A 216 3.02 18.09 1.84
C ASP A 216 1.93 17.47 0.95
N PHE A 217 1.97 16.15 0.79
CA PHE A 217 1.12 15.48 -0.19
C PHE A 217 -0.30 15.27 0.32
N SER A 218 -0.56 15.49 1.62
CA SER A 218 -1.92 15.54 2.16
C SER A 218 -2.72 16.69 1.53
N ARG A 219 -2.04 17.72 1.00
CA ARG A 219 -2.64 18.89 0.37
C ARG A 219 -2.93 18.71 -1.13
N ARG A 220 -2.62 17.55 -1.73
CA ARG A 220 -2.86 17.30 -3.17
C ARG A 220 -4.33 17.36 -3.57
N GLY A 221 -5.22 17.16 -2.61
CA GLY A 221 -6.67 17.19 -2.80
C GLY A 221 -7.32 18.57 -2.75
N LEU A 222 -6.59 19.64 -2.37
CA LEU A 222 -7.20 20.92 -2.00
C LEU A 222 -8.02 21.57 -3.12
N SER A 223 -7.55 21.53 -4.37
CA SER A 223 -8.27 22.09 -5.52
C SER A 223 -9.57 21.34 -5.85
N PHE A 224 -9.77 20.15 -5.28
CA PHE A 224 -10.93 19.29 -5.50
C PHE A 224 -11.74 19.09 -4.22
N GLU A 225 -11.49 19.87 -3.17
CA GLU A 225 -12.18 19.76 -1.88
C GLU A 225 -11.99 18.39 -1.17
N ILE A 226 -10.91 17.68 -1.50
CA ILE A 226 -10.59 16.38 -0.86
C ILE A 226 -9.72 16.64 0.38
N PRO A 227 -10.16 16.24 1.59
CA PRO A 227 -9.36 16.37 2.79
C PRO A 227 -8.14 15.44 2.77
N GLY A 228 -7.10 15.80 3.54
CA GLY A 228 -5.90 14.99 3.67
C GLY A 228 -5.36 14.95 5.10
N ILE A 229 -4.70 13.83 5.42
CA ILE A 229 -4.06 13.57 6.71
C ILE A 229 -2.59 13.25 6.46
N VAL A 230 -1.69 13.92 7.18
CA VAL A 230 -0.27 13.53 7.23
C VAL A 230 -0.11 12.45 8.29
N VAL A 231 0.50 11.33 7.91
CA VAL A 231 0.62 10.14 8.75
C VAL A 231 2.09 9.77 8.87
N ASP A 232 2.54 9.47 10.08
CA ASP A 232 3.81 8.75 10.26
C ASP A 232 3.63 7.32 9.74
N GLY A 233 4.08 7.09 8.51
CA GLY A 233 4.01 5.80 7.82
C GLY A 233 4.97 4.76 8.38
N MET A 234 5.85 5.14 9.31
CA MET A 234 6.78 4.25 9.99
C MET A 234 6.21 3.72 11.32
N ASP A 235 5.10 4.27 11.83
CA ASP A 235 4.41 3.78 13.01
C ASP A 235 3.06 3.13 12.65
N VAL A 236 2.99 1.81 12.74
CA VAL A 236 1.80 1.01 12.40
C VAL A 236 0.54 1.44 13.17
N ARG A 237 0.67 1.98 14.40
CA ARG A 237 -0.45 2.47 15.20
C ARG A 237 -0.98 3.80 14.67
N SER A 238 -0.09 4.70 14.26
CA SER A 238 -0.43 5.96 13.59
C SER A 238 -1.11 5.69 12.25
N VAL A 239 -0.58 4.74 11.47
CA VAL A 239 -1.19 4.29 10.20
C VAL A 239 -2.60 3.76 10.43
N LYS A 240 -2.79 2.83 11.39
CA LYS A 240 -4.11 2.27 11.69
C LYS A 240 -5.11 3.34 12.12
N GLY A 241 -4.74 4.23 13.04
CA GLY A 241 -5.65 5.28 13.48
C GLY A 241 -6.05 6.27 12.38
N ALA A 242 -5.13 6.59 11.45
CA ALA A 242 -5.45 7.37 10.25
C ALA A 242 -6.39 6.62 9.29
N ALA A 243 -6.12 5.33 9.07
CA ALA A 243 -6.91 4.48 8.19
C ALA A 243 -8.33 4.27 8.75
N ASP A 244 -8.52 4.11 10.06
CA ASP A 244 -9.84 4.05 10.69
C ASP A 244 -10.68 5.29 10.38
N GLU A 245 -10.08 6.47 10.53
CA GLU A 245 -10.75 7.74 10.26
C GLU A 245 -11.08 7.87 8.77
N ALA A 246 -10.13 7.57 7.89
CA ALA A 246 -10.30 7.71 6.45
C ALA A 246 -11.29 6.72 5.85
N ILE A 247 -11.23 5.45 6.26
CA ILE A 247 -12.17 4.42 5.81
C ILE A 247 -13.57 4.72 6.32
N SER A 248 -13.72 5.13 7.58
CA SER A 248 -15.01 5.55 8.13
C SER A 248 -15.58 6.77 7.39
N TRP A 249 -14.73 7.76 7.08
CA TRP A 249 -15.09 8.93 6.28
C TRP A 249 -15.64 8.54 4.90
N ALA A 250 -14.87 7.78 4.13
CA ALA A 250 -15.23 7.37 2.78
C ALA A 250 -16.50 6.50 2.79
N ARG A 251 -16.59 5.53 3.71
CA ARG A 251 -17.74 4.64 3.85
C ARG A 251 -19.02 5.38 4.23
N SER A 252 -18.92 6.46 5.02
CA SER A 252 -20.07 7.29 5.40
C SER A 252 -20.66 8.13 4.25
N GLY A 253 -20.10 8.04 3.04
CA GLY A 253 -20.59 8.78 1.86
C GLY A 253 -20.14 10.25 1.83
N LYS A 254 -19.14 10.61 2.64
CA LYS A 254 -18.53 11.97 2.62
C LYS A 254 -17.58 12.18 1.45
N GLY A 255 -17.36 11.15 0.64
CA GLY A 255 -16.50 11.18 -0.54
C GLY A 255 -15.05 10.80 -0.22
N PRO A 256 -14.12 11.14 -1.13
CA PRO A 256 -12.74 10.71 -1.03
C PRO A 256 -11.98 11.37 0.13
N ILE A 257 -10.85 10.77 0.51
CA ILE A 257 -9.89 11.33 1.46
C ILE A 257 -8.47 10.86 1.10
N ILE A 258 -7.46 11.70 1.37
CA ILE A 258 -6.04 11.42 1.13
C ILE A 258 -5.32 11.09 2.45
N LEU A 259 -4.49 10.06 2.43
CA LEU A 259 -3.49 9.76 3.45
C LEU A 259 -2.09 9.92 2.86
N ASP A 260 -1.32 10.88 3.37
CA ASP A 260 0.10 11.04 3.04
C ASP A 260 0.95 10.28 4.05
N MET A 261 1.34 9.06 3.66
CA MET A 261 2.12 8.14 4.48
C MET A 261 3.59 8.48 4.36
N GLN A 262 4.11 9.24 5.32
CA GLN A 262 5.52 9.59 5.40
C GLN A 262 6.32 8.34 5.79
N THR A 263 6.99 7.75 4.81
CA THR A 263 7.72 6.49 4.95
C THR A 263 9.08 6.57 4.27
N TYR A 264 9.81 5.45 4.17
CA TYR A 264 11.13 5.45 3.56
C TYR A 264 11.46 4.12 2.88
N ARG A 265 12.00 4.20 1.66
CA ARG A 265 12.39 3.01 0.88
C ARG A 265 13.84 2.64 1.21
N TYR A 266 14.11 1.55 1.93
CA TYR A 266 15.49 1.20 2.32
C TYR A 266 16.36 0.65 1.18
N ARG A 267 15.75 0.04 0.16
CA ARG A 267 16.45 -0.47 -1.03
C ARG A 267 16.41 0.52 -2.18
N GLY A 268 17.23 0.30 -3.20
CA GLY A 268 17.12 1.03 -4.47
C GLY A 268 15.69 0.94 -5.04
N HIS A 269 15.43 1.72 -6.08
CA HIS A 269 14.14 1.74 -6.74
C HIS A 269 13.66 0.32 -7.07
N SER A 270 14.52 -0.43 -7.73
CA SER A 270 14.46 -1.87 -7.97
C SER A 270 15.75 -2.52 -7.50
N MET A 271 15.84 -3.85 -7.53
CA MET A 271 17.07 -4.59 -7.21
C MET A 271 18.24 -4.31 -8.17
N SER A 272 17.98 -3.77 -9.36
CA SER A 272 19.03 -3.34 -10.30
C SER A 272 19.49 -1.89 -10.10
N ASP A 273 18.79 -1.11 -9.27
CA ASP A 273 19.14 0.29 -8.98
C ASP A 273 20.17 0.39 -7.84
N PRO A 274 21.40 0.91 -8.09
CA PRO A 274 22.43 1.07 -7.07
C PRO A 274 22.17 2.20 -6.05
N ALA A 275 21.10 2.99 -6.22
CA ALA A 275 20.67 4.03 -5.29
C ALA A 275 21.69 5.18 -5.05
N LYS A 276 22.45 5.58 -6.08
CA LYS A 276 23.54 6.59 -5.97
C LYS A 276 23.10 8.03 -5.69
N TYR A 277 21.79 8.29 -5.61
CA TYR A 277 21.18 9.61 -5.44
C TYR A 277 20.92 10.00 -3.96
N ARG A 278 21.33 9.15 -3.02
CA ARG A 278 21.20 9.37 -1.58
C ARG A 278 22.34 8.68 -0.83
N SER A 279 22.63 9.15 0.37
CA SER A 279 23.78 8.65 1.13
C SER A 279 23.44 7.37 1.89
N LYS A 280 24.45 6.57 2.23
CA LYS A 280 24.24 5.38 3.06
C LYS A 280 23.88 5.79 4.49
N GLU A 281 24.43 6.91 4.93
CA GLU A 281 24.24 7.50 6.25
C GLU A 281 22.78 7.93 6.45
N GLU A 282 22.15 8.51 5.43
CA GLU A 282 20.73 8.86 5.45
C GLU A 282 19.85 7.63 5.67
N VAL A 283 20.06 6.59 4.85
CA VAL A 283 19.28 5.35 4.94
C VAL A 283 19.49 4.66 6.29
N GLN A 284 20.74 4.59 6.75
CA GLN A 284 21.08 3.96 8.02
C GLN A 284 20.46 4.71 9.20
N LYS A 285 20.50 6.05 9.20
CA LYS A 285 19.87 6.88 10.22
C LYS A 285 18.38 6.59 10.33
N ILE A 286 17.64 6.62 9.21
CA ILE A 286 16.20 6.33 9.23
C ILE A 286 15.93 4.90 9.72
N LYS A 287 16.77 3.93 9.34
CA LYS A 287 16.61 2.55 9.79
C LYS A 287 16.84 2.40 11.30
N GLU A 288 17.87 3.03 11.85
CA GLU A 288 18.18 2.96 13.28
C GLU A 288 17.15 3.68 14.15
N GLU A 289 16.67 4.84 13.69
CA GLU A 289 15.80 5.71 14.47
C GLU A 289 14.31 5.39 14.29
N HIS A 290 13.91 4.85 13.14
CA HIS A 290 12.51 4.79 12.73
C HIS A 290 12.04 3.44 12.13
N ASP A 291 12.84 2.36 12.09
CA ASP A 291 12.36 1.09 11.50
C ASP A 291 11.03 0.61 12.13
N PRO A 292 9.98 0.36 11.32
CA PRO A 292 8.65 0.07 11.83
C PRO A 292 8.60 -1.20 12.68
N ILE A 293 9.42 -2.20 12.36
CA ILE A 293 9.45 -3.49 13.07
C ILE A 293 10.17 -3.31 14.41
N ASP A 294 11.28 -2.58 14.42
CA ASP A 294 12.05 -2.33 15.65
C ASP A 294 11.29 -1.44 16.64
N GLN A 295 10.49 -0.49 16.15
CA GLN A 295 9.58 0.29 16.98
C GLN A 295 8.57 -0.61 17.71
N VAL A 296 7.93 -1.53 16.99
CA VAL A 296 6.94 -2.45 17.56
C VAL A 296 7.60 -3.42 18.55
N LYS A 297 8.75 -4.02 18.17
CA LYS A 297 9.56 -4.86 19.07
C LYS A 297 9.87 -4.13 20.37
N SER A 298 10.36 -2.90 20.27
CA SER A 298 10.70 -2.07 21.43
C SER A 298 9.50 -1.81 22.33
N ARG A 299 8.31 -1.56 21.75
CA ARG A 299 7.07 -1.39 22.53
C ARG A 299 6.65 -2.67 23.25
N ILE A 300 6.69 -3.82 22.57
CA ILE A 300 6.35 -5.13 23.16
C ILE A 300 7.25 -5.41 24.38
N LEU A 301 8.56 -5.22 24.24
CA LEU A 301 9.54 -5.45 25.31
C LEU A 301 9.35 -4.46 26.47
N LYS A 302 9.21 -3.16 26.18
CA LYS A 302 9.00 -2.13 27.22
C LYS A 302 7.73 -2.36 28.04
N LYS A 303 6.68 -2.90 27.43
CA LYS A 303 5.42 -3.24 28.12
C LYS A 303 5.42 -4.61 28.78
N ASN A 304 6.53 -5.36 28.71
CA ASN A 304 6.62 -6.76 29.17
C ASN A 304 5.52 -7.65 28.57
N TRP A 305 5.14 -7.40 27.33
CA TRP A 305 4.09 -8.16 26.65
C TRP A 305 4.60 -9.48 26.09
N ALA A 306 5.87 -9.54 25.71
CA ALA A 306 6.58 -10.76 25.36
C ALA A 306 8.06 -10.62 25.72
N SER A 307 8.75 -11.74 25.89
CA SER A 307 10.20 -11.77 26.11
C SER A 307 10.98 -11.72 24.79
N GLU A 308 12.28 -11.50 24.89
CA GLU A 308 13.21 -11.66 23.75
C GLU A 308 13.09 -13.04 23.10
N ASP A 309 12.93 -14.10 23.89
CA ASP A 309 12.88 -15.48 23.39
C ASP A 309 11.54 -15.81 22.71
N ASP A 310 10.44 -15.21 23.16
CA ASP A 310 9.16 -15.27 22.46
C ASP A 310 9.28 -14.63 21.06
N LEU A 311 9.89 -13.45 20.98
CA LEU A 311 10.08 -12.76 19.70
C LEU A 311 11.05 -13.49 18.76
N LYS A 312 12.10 -14.12 19.29
CA LYS A 312 12.98 -15.01 18.51
C LYS A 312 12.24 -16.22 17.97
N SER A 313 11.29 -16.76 18.73
CA SER A 313 10.46 -17.89 18.28
C SER A 313 9.58 -17.49 17.10
N ILE A 314 8.93 -16.32 17.16
CA ILE A 314 8.18 -15.74 16.03
C ILE A 314 9.10 -15.55 14.81
N GLU A 315 10.31 -15.02 15.00
CA GLU A 315 11.25 -14.84 13.89
C GLU A 315 11.66 -16.19 13.26
N LYS A 316 11.88 -17.22 14.06
CA LYS A 316 12.20 -18.57 13.58
C LYS A 316 11.05 -19.14 12.74
N GLU A 317 9.81 -18.99 13.18
CA GLU A 317 8.62 -19.42 12.42
C GLU A 317 8.50 -18.69 11.09
N VAL A 318 8.64 -17.36 11.10
CA VAL A 318 8.59 -16.55 9.88
C VAL A 318 9.69 -16.97 8.90
N ARG A 319 10.93 -17.19 9.38
CA ARG A 319 12.03 -17.67 8.54
C ARG A 319 11.72 -19.04 7.93
N ALA A 320 11.08 -19.93 8.68
CA ALA A 320 10.67 -21.24 8.16
C ALA A 320 9.62 -21.10 7.04
N ILE A 321 8.62 -20.23 7.22
CA ILE A 321 7.60 -19.94 6.19
C ILE A 321 8.25 -19.39 4.90
N VAL A 322 9.19 -18.46 5.03
CA VAL A 322 9.86 -17.86 3.88
C VAL A 322 10.80 -18.85 3.19
N ALA A 323 11.51 -19.69 3.94
CA ALA A 323 12.33 -20.75 3.38
C ALA A 323 11.49 -21.76 2.59
N ASP A 324 10.37 -22.18 3.17
CA ASP A 324 9.40 -23.05 2.51
C ASP A 324 8.83 -22.45 1.21
N ALA A 325 8.51 -21.15 1.21
CA ALA A 325 8.07 -20.45 0.00
C ALA A 325 9.14 -20.44 -1.10
N ALA A 326 10.40 -20.20 -0.74
CA ALA A 326 11.51 -20.23 -1.68
C ALA A 326 11.81 -21.65 -2.21
N ASP A 327 11.70 -22.67 -1.37
CA ASP A 327 11.88 -24.06 -1.76
C ASP A 327 10.76 -24.53 -2.69
N PHE A 328 9.51 -24.16 -2.38
CA PHE A 328 8.36 -24.42 -3.24
C PHE A 328 8.56 -23.80 -4.63
N ALA A 329 8.87 -22.51 -4.69
CA ALA A 329 9.05 -21.78 -5.95
C ALA A 329 10.22 -22.31 -6.81
N GLN A 330 11.25 -22.89 -6.21
CA GLN A 330 12.36 -23.49 -6.96
C GLN A 330 12.05 -24.90 -7.49
N ARG A 331 11.08 -25.61 -6.90
CA ARG A 331 10.66 -26.96 -7.32
C ARG A 331 9.41 -26.95 -8.19
N ASP A 332 8.62 -25.90 -8.12
CA ASP A 332 7.44 -25.72 -8.95
C ASP A 332 7.83 -25.61 -10.43
N GLN A 333 6.95 -26.08 -11.30
CA GLN A 333 7.25 -26.13 -12.73
C GLN A 333 7.10 -24.76 -13.38
N GLU A 334 7.82 -24.56 -14.48
CA GLU A 334 7.54 -23.45 -15.37
C GLU A 334 6.15 -23.62 -15.99
N PRO A 335 5.44 -22.52 -16.27
CA PRO A 335 4.20 -22.59 -17.05
C PRO A 335 4.44 -23.27 -18.40
N ASP A 336 3.49 -24.09 -18.83
CA ASP A 336 3.53 -24.64 -20.19
C ASP A 336 3.53 -23.50 -21.22
N ALA A 337 4.25 -23.67 -22.33
CA ALA A 337 4.35 -22.64 -23.36
C ALA A 337 2.99 -22.21 -23.95
N SER A 338 1.97 -23.06 -23.86
CA SER A 338 0.60 -22.72 -24.26
C SER A 338 -0.04 -21.60 -23.43
N GLU A 339 0.42 -21.35 -22.20
CA GLU A 339 -0.06 -20.24 -21.36
C GLU A 339 0.18 -18.86 -21.99
N LEU A 340 1.11 -18.74 -22.95
CA LEU A 340 1.31 -17.52 -23.75
C LEU A 340 0.06 -17.13 -24.56
N TYR A 341 -0.82 -18.08 -24.87
CA TYR A 341 -2.01 -17.88 -25.69
C TYR A 341 -3.31 -17.88 -24.88
N ILE A 342 -3.22 -18.04 -23.55
CA ILE A 342 -4.37 -18.15 -22.65
C ILE A 342 -4.55 -16.82 -21.90
N ASP A 343 -5.81 -16.39 -21.74
CA ASP A 343 -6.21 -15.14 -21.06
C ASP A 343 -5.85 -13.85 -21.84
N ILE A 344 -5.65 -13.92 -23.17
CA ILE A 344 -5.38 -12.74 -24.04
C ILE A 344 -6.63 -11.87 -24.24
N LEU A 345 -7.81 -12.50 -24.27
CA LEU A 345 -9.10 -11.85 -24.52
C LEU A 345 -9.99 -12.02 -23.27
N VAL A 346 -10.86 -11.03 -23.02
CA VAL A 346 -11.84 -11.01 -21.93
C VAL A 346 -13.21 -11.44 -22.42
#